data_AF-A0AAP9CJ10-F1
#
_entry.id   AF-A0AAP9CJ10-F1
#
_cell.length_a   1.000
_cell.length_b   1.000
_cell.length_c   1.000
_cell.angle_alpha   90.00
_cell.angle_beta   90.00
_cell.angle_gamma   90.00
#
_symmetry.space_group_name_H-M   'P 1'
#
loop_
_entity.id
_entity.type
_entity.pdbx_description
1 polymer ?
#
loop_
_entity_poly.entity_id
_entity_poly.type
_entity_poly.pdbx_seq_one_letter_code
_entity_poly.pdbx_strand_id
1 'polypeptide(L)'
;MKLALIKNGAMLSALMALGGCANTLPPLDYHATQAYVPVTLSLGPANTRHEEYRQRETISALKDSGAFSMLDGGYTRNGYSLLITQPWSGETHYLAMFNVLTLFTLPVPYHYQDNLRSSVFKDGKLLKTYNYSREGWSVMAWYVPIPNNKNKQQMLDQFLGELEKDKLIPYQP
;
A
#
# COMPACT_ATOMS: atom_id res chain seq x y z
N MET A 1 16.38 -7.87 -52.70
CA MET A 1 15.24 -7.36 -51.93
C MET A 1 14.97 -8.26 -50.71
N LYS A 2 15.86 -8.26 -49.71
CA LYS A 2 15.70 -9.02 -48.45
C LYS A 2 16.54 -8.36 -47.35
N LEU A 3 16.05 -7.25 -46.77
CA LEU A 3 16.71 -6.57 -45.65
C LEU A 3 15.71 -5.73 -44.83
N ALA A 4 14.46 -6.20 -44.71
CA ALA A 4 13.42 -5.50 -43.97
C ALA A 4 12.80 -6.31 -42.82
N LEU A 5 13.33 -7.50 -42.51
CA LEU A 5 12.67 -8.45 -41.60
C LEU A 5 13.33 -8.57 -40.20
N ILE A 6 14.52 -8.01 -40.01
CA ILE A 6 15.29 -8.22 -38.76
C ILE A 6 15.10 -7.07 -37.75
N LYS A 7 14.58 -5.90 -38.18
CA LYS A 7 14.48 -4.71 -37.32
C LYS A 7 13.27 -4.73 -36.37
N ASN A 8 12.22 -5.49 -36.70
CA ASN A 8 10.96 -5.49 -35.95
C ASN A 8 10.94 -6.48 -34.77
N GLY A 9 11.85 -7.45 -34.72
CA GLY A 9 11.93 -8.40 -33.60
C GLY A 9 12.42 -7.77 -32.30
N ALA A 10 13.43 -6.89 -32.39
CA ALA A 10 14.06 -6.28 -31.21
C ALA A 10 13.15 -5.27 -30.48
N MET A 11 12.21 -4.64 -31.20
CA MET A 11 11.32 -3.62 -30.62
C MET A 11 10.19 -4.26 -29.79
N LEU A 12 9.74 -5.46 -30.16
CA LEU A 12 8.70 -6.19 -29.42
C LEU A 12 9.22 -6.71 -28.07
N SER A 13 10.48 -7.14 -28.02
CA SER A 13 11.15 -7.59 -26.78
C SER A 13 11.36 -6.44 -25.78
N ALA A 14 11.66 -5.23 -26.28
CA ALA A 14 11.83 -4.04 -25.45
C ALA A 14 10.50 -3.53 -24.86
N LEU A 15 9.38 -3.68 -25.58
CA LEU A 15 8.03 -3.37 -25.07
C LEU A 15 7.55 -4.38 -24.02
N MET A 16 7.90 -5.67 -24.15
CA MET A 16 7.60 -6.67 -23.12
C MET A 16 8.49 -6.56 -21.88
N ALA A 17 9.71 -6.02 -22.00
CA ALA A 17 10.62 -5.83 -20.88
C ALA A 17 10.23 -4.67 -19.94
N LEU A 18 9.37 -3.75 -20.39
CA LEU A 18 8.91 -2.59 -19.60
C LEU A 18 7.50 -2.77 -19.02
N GLY A 19 6.81 -3.86 -19.36
CA GLY A 19 5.45 -4.18 -18.91
C GLY A 19 5.38 -4.96 -17.59
N GLY A 20 6.41 -4.88 -16.75
CA GLY A 20 6.27 -5.34 -15.37
C GLY A 20 5.23 -4.45 -14.70
N CYS A 21 4.04 -4.98 -14.40
CA CYS A 21 3.02 -4.26 -13.63
C CYS A 21 3.69 -3.63 -12.43
N ALA A 22 3.76 -2.30 -12.40
CA ALA A 22 4.30 -1.58 -11.28
C ALA A 22 3.45 -1.96 -10.06
N ASN A 23 4.03 -2.75 -9.15
CA ASN A 23 3.42 -3.09 -7.87
C ASN A 23 3.55 -1.89 -6.91
N THR A 24 3.18 -0.69 -7.38
CA THR A 24 3.11 0.53 -6.58
C THR A 24 1.71 0.66 -5.99
N LEU A 25 1.62 1.31 -4.83
CA LEU A 25 0.32 1.69 -4.26
C LEU A 25 -0.42 2.66 -5.22
N PRO A 26 -1.67 2.39 -5.62
CA PRO A 26 -2.48 3.34 -6.38
C PRO A 26 -2.77 4.60 -5.54
N PRO A 27 -3.09 5.74 -6.18
CA PRO A 27 -3.55 6.92 -5.45
C PRO A 27 -4.83 6.60 -4.67
N LEU A 28 -5.01 7.22 -3.52
CA LEU A 28 -6.22 7.07 -2.70
C LEU A 28 -7.40 7.74 -3.42
N ASP A 29 -8.58 7.11 -3.34
CA ASP A 29 -9.82 7.69 -3.87
C ASP A 29 -10.36 8.77 -2.92
N TYR A 30 -9.97 8.71 -1.64
CA TYR A 30 -10.33 9.71 -0.64
C TYR A 30 -9.55 11.01 -0.80
N HIS A 31 -10.28 12.14 -0.85
CA HIS A 31 -9.72 13.48 -0.84
C HIS A 31 -10.39 14.34 0.23
N ALA A 32 -9.60 14.83 1.18
CA ALA A 32 -10.11 15.71 2.23
C ALA A 32 -10.36 17.12 1.69
N THR A 33 -11.45 17.74 2.15
CA THR A 33 -11.73 19.16 1.85
C THR A 33 -10.84 20.09 2.66
N GLN A 34 -10.42 19.66 3.86
CA GLN A 34 -9.62 20.45 4.79
C GLN A 34 -8.62 19.55 5.50
N ALA A 35 -7.38 20.03 5.66
CA ALA A 35 -6.35 19.28 6.35
C ALA A 35 -6.60 19.26 7.87
N TYR A 36 -6.28 18.14 8.49
CA TYR A 36 -6.18 18.01 9.94
C TYR A 36 -5.04 18.88 10.50
N VAL A 37 -5.11 19.15 11.80
CA VAL A 37 -3.93 19.66 12.53
C VAL A 37 -2.72 18.75 12.32
N PRO A 38 -1.47 19.26 12.47
CA PRO A 38 -0.27 18.45 12.30
C PRO A 38 -0.31 17.16 13.12
N VAL A 39 -0.09 16.02 12.45
CA VAL A 39 -0.16 14.68 13.04
C VAL A 39 1.13 13.95 12.72
N THR A 40 1.75 13.32 13.72
CA THR A 40 2.91 12.47 13.42
C THR A 40 2.47 11.09 12.97
N LEU A 41 3.21 10.49 12.05
CA LEU A 41 2.89 9.19 11.48
C LEU A 41 3.98 8.18 11.81
N SER A 42 3.57 7.04 12.35
CA SER A 42 4.40 5.86 12.54
C SER A 42 3.84 4.70 11.73
N LEU A 43 4.68 4.07 10.89
CA LEU A 43 4.30 2.97 9.99
C LEU A 43 4.82 1.59 10.43
N GLY A 44 5.23 1.47 11.71
CA GLY A 44 5.95 0.31 12.22
C GLY A 44 7.42 0.26 11.77
N PRO A 45 8.21 -0.69 12.28
CA PRO A 45 9.61 -0.86 11.87
C PRO A 45 9.69 -1.35 10.42
N ALA A 46 10.57 -0.75 9.63
CA ALA A 46 11.00 -1.30 8.34
C ALA A 46 12.35 -2.00 8.55
N ASN A 47 12.37 -3.32 8.35
CA ASN A 47 13.57 -4.15 8.46
C ASN A 47 14.22 -4.41 7.11
N THR A 48 13.51 -4.14 6.02
CA THR A 48 13.99 -4.36 4.64
C THR A 48 13.84 -3.11 3.80
N ARG A 49 14.70 -2.95 2.78
CA ARG A 49 14.61 -1.84 1.81
C ARG A 49 13.26 -1.82 1.09
N HIS A 50 12.65 -2.98 0.84
CA HIS A 50 11.32 -3.06 0.25
C HIS A 50 10.23 -2.52 1.18
N GLU A 51 10.34 -2.76 2.48
CA GLU A 51 9.44 -2.17 3.48
C GLU A 51 9.59 -0.65 3.53
N GLU A 52 10.82 -0.11 3.47
CA GLU A 52 11.03 1.34 3.41
C GLU A 52 10.35 1.98 2.18
N TYR A 53 10.46 1.34 1.01
CA TYR A 53 9.76 1.81 -0.19
C TYR A 53 8.24 1.79 0.00
N ARG A 54 7.68 0.70 0.54
CA ARG A 54 6.22 0.63 0.81
C ARG A 54 5.77 1.64 1.86
N GLN A 55 6.60 1.97 2.85
CA GLN A 55 6.32 3.02 3.82
C GLN A 55 6.29 4.39 3.13
N ARG A 56 7.27 4.71 2.28
CA ARG A 56 7.29 5.97 1.52
C ARG A 56 6.08 6.11 0.60
N GLU A 57 5.68 5.05 -0.09
CA GLU A 57 4.45 5.04 -0.91
C GLU A 57 3.20 5.34 -0.06
N THR A 58 3.11 4.74 1.14
CA THR A 58 2.00 4.99 2.06
C THR A 58 1.99 6.43 2.54
N ILE A 59 3.16 6.99 2.88
CA ILE A 59 3.28 8.40 3.28
C ILE A 59 2.86 9.31 2.13
N SER A 60 3.33 9.04 0.90
CA SER A 60 2.94 9.83 -0.28
C SER A 60 1.43 9.79 -0.49
N ALA A 61 0.84 8.59 -0.51
CA ALA A 61 -0.59 8.41 -0.70
C ALA A 61 -1.43 9.16 0.35
N LEU A 62 -1.02 9.12 1.63
CA LEU A 62 -1.68 9.87 2.69
C LEU A 62 -1.51 11.39 2.54
N LYS A 63 -0.35 11.88 2.10
CA LYS A 63 -0.15 13.31 1.82
C LYS A 63 -1.00 13.76 0.63
N ASP A 64 -1.04 12.95 -0.43
CA ASP A 64 -1.78 13.22 -1.66
C ASP A 64 -3.30 13.24 -1.44
N SER A 65 -3.78 12.57 -0.39
CA SER A 65 -5.19 12.67 0.05
C SER A 65 -5.61 14.07 0.51
N GLY A 66 -4.64 14.96 0.82
CA GLY A 66 -4.91 16.29 1.36
C GLY A 66 -5.37 16.32 2.83
N ALA A 67 -5.60 15.15 3.44
CA ALA A 67 -6.07 15.05 4.82
C ALA A 67 -5.04 15.53 5.85
N PHE A 68 -3.75 15.45 5.53
CA PHE A 68 -2.69 15.76 6.48
C PHE A 68 -1.76 16.85 5.93
N SER A 69 -1.69 17.99 6.62
CA SER A 69 -0.80 19.10 6.26
C SER A 69 0.66 18.81 6.59
N MET A 70 0.90 18.00 7.63
CA MET A 70 2.22 17.54 8.03
C MET A 70 2.10 16.11 8.55
N LEU A 71 2.85 15.19 7.92
CA LEU A 71 3.07 13.83 8.37
C LEU A 71 4.57 13.70 8.65
N ASP A 72 4.96 14.02 9.87
CA ASP A 72 6.35 13.87 10.31
C ASP A 72 6.57 12.45 10.84
N GLY A 73 7.75 11.89 10.57
CA GLY A 73 8.06 10.51 10.89
C GLY A 73 8.20 10.32 12.41
N GLY A 74 7.44 9.39 12.97
CA GLY A 74 7.61 8.92 14.35
C GLY A 74 6.40 9.14 15.25
N TYR A 75 6.64 9.00 16.55
CA TYR A 75 5.65 9.14 17.61
C TYR A 75 6.01 10.34 18.49
N THR A 76 5.13 11.34 18.53
CA THR A 76 5.27 12.45 19.47
C THR A 76 4.47 12.16 20.74
N ARG A 77 5.04 12.54 21.89
CA ARG A 77 4.36 12.46 23.18
C ARG A 77 3.28 13.54 23.35
N ASN A 78 3.36 14.61 22.56
CA ASN A 78 2.46 15.76 22.62
C ASN A 78 1.80 15.99 21.24
N GLY A 79 0.48 16.20 21.22
CA GLY A 79 -0.30 16.36 19.98
C GLY A 79 -0.91 15.06 19.48
N TYR A 80 -1.31 15.07 18.21
CA TYR A 80 -1.94 13.91 17.56
C TYR A 80 -0.90 13.03 16.90
N SER A 81 -1.04 11.71 17.09
CA SER A 81 -0.18 10.72 16.43
C SER A 81 -1.03 9.63 15.83
N LEU A 82 -0.64 9.18 14.65
CA LEU A 82 -1.25 8.10 13.91
C LEU A 82 -0.24 6.96 13.78
N LEU A 83 -0.63 5.77 14.24
CA LEU A 83 0.13 4.54 14.08
C LEU A 83 -0.61 3.66 13.09
N ILE A 84 -0.05 3.45 11.91
CA ILE A 84 -0.57 2.49 10.93
C ILE A 84 0.38 1.31 10.90
N THR A 85 -0.12 0.14 11.21
CA THR A 85 0.63 -1.11 11.13
C THR A 85 -0.08 -2.07 10.19
N GLN A 86 0.70 -2.85 9.46
CA GLN A 86 0.20 -4.00 8.72
C GLN A 86 0.56 -5.23 9.56
N PRO A 87 -0.30 -5.64 10.52
CA PRO A 87 0.01 -6.80 11.32
C PRO A 87 0.20 -8.00 10.38
N TRP A 88 1.32 -8.71 10.56
CA TRP A 88 1.71 -9.83 9.74
C TRP A 88 0.55 -10.83 9.63
N SER A 89 -0.04 -10.92 8.44
CA SER A 89 -0.82 -12.10 8.07
C SER A 89 0.17 -13.21 7.75
N GLY A 90 -0.08 -14.41 8.25
CA GLY A 90 0.82 -15.57 8.13
C GLY A 90 1.01 -16.10 6.70
N GLU A 91 1.00 -15.24 5.69
CA GLU A 91 1.28 -15.61 4.31
C GLU A 91 2.75 -15.97 4.14
N THR A 92 2.99 -17.27 4.05
CA THR A 92 4.20 -17.83 3.50
C THR A 92 4.41 -17.25 2.09
N HIS A 93 5.58 -16.68 1.82
CA HIS A 93 5.99 -16.20 0.49
C HIS A 93 6.11 -17.40 -0.47
N TYR A 94 4.98 -17.96 -0.94
CA TYR A 94 4.95 -19.08 -1.87
C TYR A 94 5.66 -18.74 -3.20
N LEU A 95 5.76 -17.45 -3.53
CA LEU A 95 6.54 -16.95 -4.67
C LEU A 95 8.02 -17.36 -4.63
N ALA A 96 8.62 -17.52 -3.44
CA ALA A 96 10.01 -17.95 -3.31
C ALA A 96 10.20 -19.45 -3.57
N MET A 97 9.11 -20.25 -3.50
CA MET A 97 9.16 -21.70 -3.72
C MET A 97 9.05 -22.09 -5.19
N PHE A 98 8.50 -21.23 -6.05
CA PHE A 98 8.23 -21.56 -7.45
C PHE A 98 9.31 -21.04 -8.40
N ASN A 99 9.76 -21.91 -9.30
CA ASN A 99 10.71 -21.54 -10.34
C ASN A 99 10.03 -20.62 -11.36
N VAL A 100 10.79 -19.75 -12.03
CA VAL A 100 10.27 -18.79 -13.03
C VAL A 100 9.42 -19.50 -14.08
N LEU A 101 9.82 -20.69 -14.52
CA LEU A 101 9.08 -21.48 -15.51
C LEU A 101 7.67 -21.87 -15.03
N THR A 102 7.49 -22.21 -13.75
CA THR A 102 6.17 -22.54 -13.20
C THR A 102 5.24 -21.33 -13.12
N LEU A 103 5.79 -20.13 -12.87
CA LEU A 103 5.02 -18.87 -12.89
C LEU A 103 4.57 -18.47 -14.30
N PHE A 104 5.28 -18.93 -15.34
CA PHE A 104 4.92 -18.72 -16.75
C PHE A 104 3.89 -19.71 -17.27
N THR A 105 3.87 -20.95 -16.78
CA THR A 105 3.09 -22.04 -17.38
C THR A 105 1.81 -22.38 -16.62
N LEU A 106 1.78 -22.24 -15.30
CA LEU A 106 0.68 -22.75 -14.49
C LEU A 106 0.17 -21.69 -13.49
N PRO A 107 -1.08 -21.23 -13.64
CA PRO A 107 -1.72 -20.40 -12.63
C PRO A 107 -1.92 -21.21 -11.34
N VAL A 108 -1.21 -20.85 -10.26
CA VAL A 108 -1.35 -21.52 -8.96
C VAL A 108 -2.31 -20.71 -8.08
N PRO A 109 -3.48 -21.25 -7.67
CA PRO A 109 -4.36 -20.54 -6.76
C PRO A 109 -3.71 -20.43 -5.38
N TYR A 110 -3.82 -19.27 -4.75
CA TYR A 110 -3.40 -19.04 -3.37
C TYR A 110 -4.45 -18.23 -2.62
N HIS A 111 -4.56 -18.51 -1.34
CA HIS A 111 -5.35 -17.71 -0.41
C HIS A 111 -4.49 -16.56 0.11
N TYR A 112 -5.07 -15.36 0.17
CA TYR A 112 -4.43 -14.20 0.75
C TYR A 112 -5.31 -13.58 1.85
N GLN A 113 -4.68 -12.90 2.79
CA GLN A 113 -5.24 -12.10 3.86
C GLN A 113 -4.37 -10.86 4.06
N ASP A 114 -4.89 -9.68 3.76
CA ASP A 114 -4.25 -8.40 4.02
C ASP A 114 -4.90 -7.74 5.24
N ASN A 115 -4.08 -7.29 6.20
CA ASN A 115 -4.55 -6.59 7.39
C ASN A 115 -4.01 -5.16 7.44
N LEU A 116 -4.83 -4.23 7.91
CA LEU A 116 -4.46 -2.86 8.21
C LEU A 116 -5.01 -2.48 9.58
N ARG A 117 -4.12 -2.07 10.49
CA ARG A 117 -4.48 -1.56 11.81
C ARG A 117 -4.01 -0.13 11.95
N SER A 118 -4.94 0.78 12.12
CA SER A 118 -4.68 2.21 12.31
C SER A 118 -5.11 2.63 13.72
N SER A 119 -4.20 3.16 14.52
CA SER A 119 -4.47 3.62 15.88
C SER A 119 -4.18 5.12 16.00
N VAL A 120 -5.18 5.87 16.47
CA VAL A 120 -5.08 7.32 16.68
C VAL A 120 -4.80 7.59 18.15
N PHE A 121 -3.80 8.41 18.41
CA PHE A 121 -3.39 8.84 19.74
C PHE A 121 -3.48 10.35 19.89
N LYS A 122 -3.75 10.80 21.11
CA LYS A 122 -3.62 12.19 21.55
C LYS A 122 -2.82 12.24 22.83
N ASP A 123 -1.72 13.00 22.81
CA ASP A 123 -0.80 13.14 23.95
C ASP A 123 -0.37 11.78 24.52
N GLY A 124 -0.14 10.84 23.60
CA GLY A 124 0.20 9.45 23.85
C GLY A 124 -0.91 8.54 24.39
N LYS A 125 -2.12 9.05 24.61
CA LYS A 125 -3.30 8.23 24.97
C LYS A 125 -3.99 7.73 23.71
N LEU A 126 -4.29 6.43 23.67
CA LEU A 126 -5.06 5.83 22.57
C LEU A 126 -6.48 6.39 22.57
N LEU A 127 -6.90 7.00 21.45
CA LEU A 127 -8.27 7.48 21.26
C LEU A 127 -9.13 6.38 20.61
N LYS A 128 -8.66 5.83 19.50
CA LYS A 128 -9.39 4.80 18.76
C LYS A 128 -8.44 3.93 17.95
N THR A 129 -8.84 2.68 17.74
CA THR A 129 -8.18 1.75 16.81
C THR A 129 -9.19 1.32 15.77
N TYR A 130 -8.76 1.38 14.52
CA TYR A 130 -9.44 0.88 13.34
C TYR A 130 -8.71 -0.37 12.88
N ASN A 131 -9.46 -1.45 12.67
CA ASN A 131 -8.91 -2.71 12.20
C ASN A 131 -9.66 -3.11 10.93
N TYR A 132 -8.91 -3.33 9.86
CA TYR A 132 -9.42 -3.80 8.58
C TYR A 132 -8.70 -5.07 8.20
N SER A 133 -9.46 -6.03 7.67
CA SER A 133 -8.96 -7.28 7.12
C SER A 133 -9.66 -7.50 5.78
N ARG A 134 -8.88 -7.87 4.77
CA ARG A 134 -9.39 -8.28 3.46
C ARG A 134 -8.76 -9.60 3.09
N GLU A 135 -9.59 -10.61 2.88
CA GLU A 135 -9.15 -11.94 2.48
C GLU A 135 -9.78 -12.35 1.16
N GLY A 136 -9.16 -13.32 0.50
CA GLY A 136 -9.68 -13.82 -0.76
C GLY A 136 -8.76 -14.85 -1.41
N TRP A 137 -9.14 -15.21 -2.63
CA TRP A 137 -8.37 -16.10 -3.47
C TRP A 137 -7.82 -15.31 -4.66
N SER A 138 -6.55 -15.53 -4.97
CA SER A 138 -5.93 -15.02 -6.17
C SER A 138 -5.12 -16.13 -6.84
N VAL A 139 -4.58 -15.83 -7.99
CA VAL A 139 -3.81 -16.75 -8.81
C VAL A 139 -2.41 -16.20 -8.99
N MET A 140 -1.43 -17.01 -8.65
CA MET A 140 -0.03 -16.70 -8.81
C MET A 140 0.38 -17.02 -10.24
N ALA A 141 0.47 -15.97 -11.07
CA ALA A 141 0.97 -16.02 -12.43
C ALA A 141 1.60 -14.66 -12.77
N TRP A 142 2.61 -14.63 -13.64
CA TRP A 142 3.34 -13.40 -13.95
C TRP A 142 2.47 -12.25 -14.52
N TYR A 143 1.34 -12.59 -15.15
CA TYR A 143 0.39 -11.64 -15.76
C TYR A 143 -0.76 -11.27 -14.83
N VAL A 144 -0.88 -11.88 -13.65
CA VAL A 144 -1.94 -11.58 -12.68
C VAL A 144 -1.40 -10.58 -11.66
N PRO A 145 -2.02 -9.39 -11.52
CA PRO A 145 -1.59 -8.42 -10.53
C PRO A 145 -1.86 -8.93 -9.11
N ILE A 146 -0.92 -8.65 -8.20
CA ILE A 146 -1.06 -9.02 -6.79
C ILE A 146 -2.10 -8.09 -6.13
N PRO A 147 -3.13 -8.62 -5.43
CA PRO A 147 -4.24 -7.82 -4.92
C PRO A 147 -3.86 -6.88 -3.76
N ASN A 148 -2.71 -7.11 -3.10
CA ASN A 148 -2.27 -6.43 -1.88
C ASN A 148 -2.36 -4.90 -1.98
N ASN A 149 -1.85 -4.30 -3.05
CA ASN A 149 -1.84 -2.84 -3.17
C ASN A 149 -3.25 -2.23 -3.30
N LYS A 150 -4.15 -2.90 -4.02
CA LYS A 150 -5.54 -2.45 -4.16
C LYS A 150 -6.29 -2.64 -2.84
N ASN A 151 -6.08 -3.75 -2.14
CA ASN A 151 -6.65 -3.97 -0.82
C ASN A 151 -6.17 -2.91 0.18
N LYS A 152 -4.87 -2.59 0.14
CA LYS A 152 -4.27 -1.55 0.97
C LYS A 152 -4.86 -0.17 0.68
N GLN A 153 -4.97 0.21 -0.59
CA GLN A 153 -5.63 1.45 -1.02
C GLN A 153 -7.04 1.54 -0.42
N GLN A 154 -7.87 0.51 -0.64
CA GLN A 154 -9.26 0.49 -0.16
C GLN A 154 -9.37 0.51 1.38
N MET A 155 -8.47 -0.15 2.10
CA MET A 155 -8.45 -0.09 3.57
C MET A 155 -8.00 1.28 4.08
N LEU A 156 -7.09 1.96 3.38
CA LEU A 156 -6.69 3.33 3.68
C LEU A 156 -7.82 4.32 3.38
N ASP A 157 -8.52 4.17 2.25
CA ASP A 157 -9.69 4.99 1.91
C ASP A 157 -10.79 4.86 2.96
N GLN A 158 -11.10 3.61 3.35
CA GLN A 158 -12.07 3.34 4.40
C GLN A 158 -11.63 3.96 5.74
N PHE A 159 -10.34 3.82 6.08
CA PHE A 159 -9.77 4.45 7.28
C PHE A 159 -9.95 5.97 7.27
N LEU A 160 -9.62 6.65 6.18
CA LEU A 160 -9.73 8.11 6.10
C LEU A 160 -11.19 8.58 6.14
N GLY A 161 -12.09 7.88 5.47
CA GLY A 161 -13.53 8.18 5.54
C GLY A 161 -14.10 7.99 6.95
N GLU A 162 -13.70 6.94 7.67
CA GLU A 162 -14.11 6.71 9.05
C GLU A 162 -13.48 7.73 10.02
N LEU A 163 -12.23 8.11 9.80
CA LEU A 163 -11.54 9.14 10.57
C LEU A 163 -12.23 10.50 10.46
N GLU A 164 -12.61 10.90 9.24
CA GLU A 164 -13.37 12.12 8.98
C GLU A 164 -14.74 12.09 9.66
N LYS A 165 -15.44 10.95 9.56
CA LYS A 165 -16.76 10.78 10.18
C LYS A 165 -16.69 10.87 11.70
N ASP A 166 -15.67 10.28 12.31
CA ASP A 166 -15.51 10.26 13.76
C ASP A 166 -15.04 11.59 14.34
N LYS A 167 -14.46 12.49 13.51
CA LYS A 167 -13.96 13.82 13.91
C LYS A 167 -13.05 13.80 15.15
N LEU A 168 -12.22 12.76 15.29
CA LEU A 168 -11.31 12.61 16.43
C LEU A 168 -10.17 13.64 16.41
N ILE A 169 -9.75 14.02 15.20
CA ILE A 169 -8.69 14.99 14.95
C ILE A 169 -9.36 16.26 14.42
N PRO A 170 -9.15 17.44 15.04
CA PRO A 170 -9.71 18.68 14.55
C PRO A 170 -9.03 19.12 13.26
N TYR A 171 -9.77 19.88 12.46
CA TYR A 171 -9.23 20.54 11.26
C TYR A 171 -8.38 21.74 11.62
N GLN A 172 -7.40 22.03 10.77
CA GLN A 172 -6.60 23.25 10.88
C GLN A 172 -7.48 24.48 10.64
N PRO A 173 -7.43 25.52 11.49
CA PRO A 173 -8.22 26.74 11.31
C PRO A 173 -7.84 27.53 10.06
#